data_AF-A0A820GW83-F1
#
_entry.id   AF-A0A820GW83-F1
#
_cell.length_a   1.000
_cell.length_b   1.000
_cell.length_c   1.000
_cell.angle_alpha   90.00
_cell.angle_beta   90.00
_cell.angle_gamma   90.00
#
_symmetry.space_group_name_H-M   'P 1'
#
loop_
_entity.id
_entity.type
_entity.pdbx_description
1 polymer ?
#
loop_
_entity_poly.entity_id
_entity_poly.type
_entity_poly.pdbx_seq_one_letter_code
_entity_poly.pdbx_strand_id
1 'polypeptide(L)'
;ASLEILSDTRTHDKRLTLLHFIVQTVEERFHDITNFDNELKSAEKAAQVSLENIQIDVQDLTRGLDNAKKELVIRQTMKNVETRPLEDFLNIAQAKIDRLIKDAKLAQDSFNQCVEYYGETPRTQNPSNFFSVFVKFQRAYQQARID
;
A
#
# COMPACT_ATOMS: atom_id res chain seq x y z
N ALA A 1 14.48 10.24 0.10
CA ALA A 1 15.02 11.20 1.09
C ALA A 1 15.13 12.64 0.55
N SER A 2 15.63 12.86 -0.67
CA SER A 2 15.91 14.21 -1.20
C SER A 2 14.70 15.11 -1.44
N LEU A 3 13.46 14.60 -1.43
CA LEU A 3 12.28 15.47 -1.55
C LEU A 3 12.04 16.31 -0.29
N GLU A 4 12.43 15.82 0.89
CA GLU A 4 12.21 16.52 2.15
C GLU A 4 13.11 17.78 2.27
N ILE A 5 14.34 17.72 1.73
CA ILE A 5 15.32 18.82 1.83
C ILE A 5 14.98 20.04 0.97
N LEU A 6 14.01 19.92 0.06
CA LEU A 6 13.56 21.05 -0.78
C LEU A 6 12.95 22.18 0.06
N SER A 7 12.43 21.85 1.23
CA SER A 7 11.90 22.83 2.19
C SER A 7 12.98 23.46 3.09
N ASP A 8 14.17 22.87 3.13
CA ASP A 8 15.28 23.33 3.98
C ASP A 8 16.15 24.37 3.30
N THR A 9 16.31 24.25 1.97
CA THR A 9 17.08 25.22 1.18
C THR A 9 16.29 26.51 1.03
N ARG A 10 16.83 27.64 1.50
CA ARG A 10 16.14 28.93 1.59
C ARG A 10 16.88 30.06 0.87
N THR A 11 16.12 31.08 0.47
CA THR A 11 16.66 32.38 0.02
C THR A 11 17.47 33.05 1.14
N HIS A 12 18.31 34.02 0.77
CA HIS A 12 19.13 34.76 1.74
C HIS A 12 18.31 35.47 2.82
N ASP A 13 17.13 35.99 2.46
CA ASP A 13 16.18 36.61 3.39
C ASP A 13 15.31 35.61 4.17
N LYS A 14 15.51 34.30 3.92
CA LYS A 14 14.80 33.16 4.53
C LYS A 14 13.29 33.11 4.28
N ARG A 15 12.76 33.95 3.39
CA ARG A 15 11.31 34.04 3.11
C ARG A 15 10.80 32.88 2.26
N LEU A 16 11.57 32.47 1.24
CA LEU A 16 11.16 31.41 0.31
C LEU A 16 12.10 30.21 0.40
N THR A 17 11.57 29.03 0.08
CA THR A 17 12.34 27.79 -0.04
C THR A 17 12.54 27.39 -1.50
N LEU A 18 13.46 26.46 -1.77
CA LEU A 18 13.59 25.86 -3.10
C LEU A 18 12.28 25.20 -3.55
N LEU A 19 11.49 24.66 -2.62
CA LEU A 19 10.18 24.10 -2.94
C LEU A 19 9.21 25.15 -3.51
N HIS A 20 9.19 26.38 -2.97
CA HIS A 20 8.36 27.47 -3.53
C HIS A 20 8.76 27.78 -4.98
N PHE A 21 10.07 27.84 -5.25
CA PHE A 21 10.56 28.07 -6.60
C PHE A 21 10.16 26.94 -7.56
N ILE A 22 10.19 25.68 -7.11
CA ILE A 22 9.73 24.53 -7.89
C ILE A 22 8.24 24.63 -8.17
N VAL A 23 7.41 24.93 -7.16
CA VAL A 23 5.96 25.10 -7.33
C VAL A 23 5.66 26.14 -8.39
N GLN A 24 6.25 27.34 -8.26
CA GLN A 24 6.09 28.42 -9.24
C GLN A 24 6.50 27.98 -10.65
N THR A 25 7.65 27.29 -10.77
CA THR A 25 8.13 26.78 -12.06
C THR A 25 7.16 25.79 -12.69
N VAL A 26 6.59 24.89 -11.88
CA VAL A 26 5.58 23.93 -12.34
C VAL A 26 4.33 24.65 -12.85
N GLU A 27 3.83 25.62 -12.11
CA GLU A 27 2.63 26.37 -12.49
C GLU A 27 2.84 27.23 -13.75
N GLU A 28 4.02 27.81 -13.94
CA GLU A 28 4.28 28.67 -15.09
C GLU A 28 4.71 27.90 -16.35
N ARG A 29 5.36 26.74 -16.19
CA ARG A 29 6.09 26.05 -17.28
C ARG A 29 5.66 24.61 -17.51
N PHE A 30 5.09 23.94 -16.53
CA PHE A 30 4.74 22.50 -16.58
C PHE A 30 3.29 22.25 -16.13
N HIS A 31 2.35 22.88 -16.85
CA HIS A 31 0.92 22.82 -16.58
C HIS A 31 0.32 21.39 -16.63
N ASP A 32 1.02 20.46 -17.29
CA ASP A 32 0.65 19.05 -17.39
C ASP A 32 0.76 18.30 -16.05
N ILE A 33 1.64 18.75 -15.14
CA ILE A 33 1.88 18.11 -13.85
C ILE A 33 1.35 18.91 -12.66
N THR A 34 0.61 20.02 -12.87
CA THR A 34 0.09 20.84 -11.77
C THR A 34 -0.90 20.11 -10.85
N ASN A 35 -1.48 19.00 -11.31
CA ASN A 35 -2.45 18.17 -10.59
C ASN A 35 -1.89 16.80 -10.17
N PHE A 36 -0.56 16.63 -10.14
CA PHE A 36 0.09 15.34 -9.78
C PHE A 36 -0.33 14.82 -8.40
N ASP A 37 -0.70 15.72 -7.49
CA ASP A 37 -1.16 15.39 -6.15
C ASP A 37 -2.43 14.54 -6.15
N ASN A 38 -3.32 14.74 -7.13
CA ASN A 38 -4.51 13.91 -7.31
C ASN A 38 -4.17 12.48 -7.75
N GLU A 39 -3.11 12.31 -8.52
CA GLU A 39 -2.62 11.00 -8.97
C GLU A 39 -1.99 10.21 -7.81
N LEU A 40 -1.43 10.93 -6.82
CA LEU A 40 -0.79 10.37 -5.64
C LEU A 40 -1.71 10.27 -4.41
N LYS A 41 -3.01 10.56 -4.52
CA LYS A 41 -3.97 10.53 -3.38
C LYS A 41 -4.00 9.22 -2.58
N SER A 42 -3.68 8.11 -3.23
CA SER A 42 -3.66 6.79 -2.58
C SER A 42 -2.44 6.58 -1.68
N ALA A 43 -1.39 7.39 -1.83
CA ALA A 43 -0.15 7.28 -1.05
C ALA A 43 -0.40 7.42 0.46
N GLU A 44 -1.33 8.28 0.87
CA GLU A 44 -1.68 8.45 2.29
C GLU A 44 -2.25 7.17 2.90
N LYS A 45 -3.15 6.49 2.17
CA LYS A 45 -3.68 5.20 2.61
C LYS A 45 -2.62 4.11 2.56
N ALA A 46 -1.81 4.08 1.50
CA ALA A 46 -0.75 3.10 1.34
C ALA A 46 0.33 3.20 2.44
N ALA A 47 0.62 4.41 2.92
CA ALA A 47 1.53 4.65 4.04
C ALA A 47 1.00 4.11 5.39
N GLN A 48 -0.28 3.78 5.49
CA GLN A 48 -0.88 3.21 6.71
C GLN A 48 -0.97 1.68 6.67
N VAL A 49 -0.57 1.06 5.56
CA VAL A 49 -0.69 -0.40 5.36
C VAL A 49 0.56 -1.13 5.83
N SER A 50 0.37 -2.26 6.51
CA SER A 50 1.41 -3.26 6.75
C SER A 50 1.21 -4.46 5.82
N LEU A 51 2.06 -4.58 4.79
CA LEU A 51 2.06 -5.75 3.91
C LEU A 51 2.46 -7.03 4.65
N GLU A 52 3.29 -6.92 5.68
CA GLU A 52 3.67 -8.04 6.54
C GLU A 52 2.45 -8.61 7.27
N ASN A 53 1.64 -7.75 7.90
CA ASN A 53 0.42 -8.19 8.57
C ASN A 53 -0.57 -8.81 7.58
N ILE A 54 -0.73 -8.22 6.39
CA ILE A 54 -1.59 -8.78 5.34
C ILE A 54 -1.13 -10.20 4.96
N GLN A 55 0.17 -10.44 4.82
CA GLN A 55 0.68 -11.78 4.51
C GLN A 55 0.40 -12.77 5.64
N ILE A 56 0.60 -12.37 6.89
CA ILE A 56 0.29 -13.20 8.06
C ILE A 56 -1.20 -13.54 8.11
N ASP A 57 -2.07 -12.54 7.96
CA ASP A 57 -3.53 -12.72 7.99
C ASP A 57 -3.99 -13.68 6.89
N VAL A 58 -3.45 -13.55 5.67
CA VAL A 58 -3.77 -14.45 4.55
C VAL A 58 -3.30 -15.89 4.82
N GLN A 59 -2.11 -16.06 5.41
CA GLN A 59 -1.61 -17.39 5.79
C GLN A 59 -2.49 -18.03 6.88
N ASP A 60 -2.91 -17.25 7.87
CA ASP A 60 -3.77 -17.72 8.95
C ASP A 60 -5.16 -18.12 8.45
N LEU A 61 -5.74 -17.33 7.54
CA LEU A 61 -7.00 -17.68 6.87
C LEU A 61 -6.87 -18.97 6.06
N THR A 62 -5.77 -19.13 5.32
CA THR A 62 -5.50 -20.34 4.53
C THR A 62 -5.40 -21.58 5.43
N ARG A 63 -4.65 -21.48 6.53
CA ARG A 63 -4.54 -22.55 7.53
C ARG A 63 -5.89 -22.87 8.18
N GLY A 64 -6.68 -21.85 8.49
CA GLY A 64 -8.04 -22.02 9.03
C GLY A 64 -8.95 -22.79 8.07
N LEU A 65 -8.88 -22.48 6.77
CA LEU A 65 -9.63 -23.18 5.74
C LEU A 65 -9.20 -24.65 5.62
N ASP A 66 -7.89 -24.94 5.65
CA ASP A 66 -7.39 -26.31 5.57
C ASP A 66 -7.80 -27.15 6.79
N ASN A 67 -7.86 -26.55 7.97
CA ASN A 67 -8.41 -27.21 9.16
C ASN A 67 -9.90 -27.51 9.01
N ALA A 68 -10.68 -26.57 8.47
CA ALA A 68 -12.10 -26.78 8.19
C ALA A 68 -12.33 -27.90 7.16
N LYS A 69 -11.47 -28.04 6.14
CA LYS A 69 -11.51 -29.17 5.19
C LYS A 69 -11.20 -30.50 5.86
N LYS A 70 -10.20 -30.56 6.74
CA LYS A 70 -9.88 -31.79 7.50
C LYS A 70 -11.05 -32.19 8.39
N GLU A 71 -11.68 -31.23 9.06
CA GLU A 71 -12.87 -31.45 9.87
C GLU A 71 -14.04 -32.01 9.03
N LEU A 72 -14.25 -31.49 7.82
CA LEU A 72 -15.26 -32.02 6.90
C LEU A 72 -15.01 -33.51 6.61
N VAL A 73 -13.77 -33.88 6.27
CA VAL A 73 -13.40 -35.28 5.98
C VAL A 73 -13.68 -36.16 7.20
N ILE A 74 -13.35 -35.70 8.40
CA ILE A 74 -13.64 -36.44 9.64
C ILE A 74 -15.17 -36.63 9.82
N ARG A 75 -15.96 -35.56 9.67
CA ARG A 75 -17.43 -35.62 9.84
C ARG A 75 -18.10 -36.54 8.82
N GLN A 76 -17.59 -36.60 7.60
CA GLN A 76 -18.09 -37.52 6.56
C GLN A 76 -17.95 -39.00 6.96
N THR A 77 -17.03 -39.35 7.87
CA THR A 77 -16.90 -40.72 8.39
C THR A 77 -17.85 -41.03 9.56
N MET A 78 -18.48 -40.02 10.15
CA MET A 78 -19.37 -40.16 11.31
C MET A 78 -20.82 -40.43 10.86
N LYS A 79 -21.51 -41.32 11.58
CA LYS A 79 -22.95 -41.55 11.34
C LYS A 79 -23.77 -40.41 11.94
N ASN A 80 -24.82 -39.99 11.24
CA ASN A 80 -25.80 -38.97 11.68
C ASN A 80 -25.23 -37.56 11.92
N VAL A 81 -24.15 -37.17 11.25
CA VAL A 81 -23.62 -35.80 11.29
C VAL A 81 -23.99 -35.06 10.00
N GLU A 82 -24.56 -33.86 10.12
CA GLU A 82 -24.86 -32.99 8.97
C GLU A 82 -23.58 -32.24 8.52
N THR A 83 -23.22 -32.37 7.24
CA THR A 83 -22.01 -31.76 6.66
C THR A 83 -22.30 -30.59 5.73
N ARG A 84 -23.53 -30.47 5.22
CA ARG A 84 -23.90 -29.51 4.17
C ARG A 84 -23.56 -28.05 4.50
N PRO A 85 -23.83 -27.52 5.71
CA PRO A 85 -23.44 -26.14 6.04
C PRO A 85 -21.93 -25.90 5.96
N LEU A 86 -21.12 -26.90 6.33
CA LEU A 86 -19.66 -26.82 6.26
C LEU A 86 -19.16 -26.90 4.82
N GLU A 87 -19.77 -27.75 3.99
CA GLU A 87 -19.48 -27.85 2.55
C GLU A 87 -19.79 -26.53 1.83
N ASP A 88 -20.96 -25.94 2.08
CA ASP A 88 -21.37 -24.66 1.50
C ASP A 88 -20.43 -23.52 1.93
N PHE A 89 -20.05 -23.48 3.21
CA PHE A 89 -19.06 -22.53 3.72
C PHE A 89 -17.71 -22.69 3.01
N LEU A 90 -17.19 -23.92 2.93
CA LEU A 90 -15.88 -24.21 2.33
C LEU A 90 -15.82 -23.80 0.87
N ASN A 91 -16.89 -24.03 0.10
CA ASN A 91 -16.97 -23.64 -1.31
C ASN A 91 -16.84 -22.11 -1.49
N ILE A 92 -17.52 -21.33 -0.64
CA ILE A 92 -17.45 -19.86 -0.70
C ILE A 92 -16.11 -19.35 -0.19
N ALA A 93 -15.64 -19.89 0.93
CA ALA A 93 -14.42 -19.44 1.60
C ALA A 93 -13.17 -19.72 0.76
N GLN A 94 -13.11 -20.87 0.06
CA GLN A 94 -12.01 -21.22 -0.84
C GLN A 94 -11.81 -20.15 -1.91
N ALA A 95 -12.86 -19.80 -2.65
CA ALA A 95 -12.78 -18.81 -3.72
C ALA A 95 -12.34 -17.42 -3.21
N LYS A 96 -12.78 -17.03 -2.01
CA LYS A 96 -12.37 -15.76 -1.38
C LYS A 96 -10.91 -15.78 -0.95
N ILE A 97 -10.44 -16.88 -0.35
CA ILE A 97 -9.05 -17.03 0.10
C ILE A 97 -8.10 -17.09 -1.09
N ASP A 98 -8.43 -17.82 -2.15
CA ASP A 98 -7.61 -17.86 -3.38
C ASP A 98 -7.44 -16.48 -4.00
N ARG A 99 -8.51 -15.67 -4.00
CA ARG A 99 -8.45 -14.28 -4.43
C ARG A 99 -7.55 -13.44 -3.51
N LEU A 100 -7.69 -13.57 -2.19
CA LEU A 100 -6.83 -12.83 -1.24
C LEU A 100 -5.35 -13.18 -1.40
N ILE A 101 -5.00 -14.45 -1.61
CA ILE A 101 -3.63 -14.89 -1.88
C ILE A 101 -3.09 -14.20 -3.14
N LYS A 102 -3.88 -14.20 -4.22
CA LYS A 102 -3.48 -13.56 -5.48
C LYS A 102 -3.30 -12.05 -5.32
N ASP A 103 -4.26 -11.39 -4.69
CA ASP A 103 -4.26 -9.93 -4.50
C ASP A 103 -3.12 -9.49 -3.57
N ALA A 104 -2.85 -10.23 -2.49
CA ALA A 104 -1.73 -9.97 -1.58
C ALA A 104 -0.37 -10.13 -2.27
N LYS A 105 -0.21 -11.17 -3.10
CA LYS A 105 1.00 -11.37 -3.89
C LYS A 105 1.20 -10.23 -4.90
N LEU A 106 0.15 -9.87 -5.63
CA LEU A 106 0.19 -8.76 -6.59
C LEU A 106 0.58 -7.46 -5.89
N ALA A 107 -0.02 -7.15 -4.73
CA ALA A 107 0.31 -5.96 -3.96
C ALA A 107 1.79 -5.95 -3.54
N GLN A 108 2.33 -7.08 -3.08
CA GLN A 108 3.75 -7.20 -2.72
C GLN A 108 4.67 -7.02 -3.93
N ASP A 109 4.37 -7.67 -5.06
CA ASP A 109 5.17 -7.58 -6.28
C ASP A 109 5.15 -6.16 -6.85
N SER A 110 3.98 -5.51 -6.89
CA SER A 110 3.85 -4.11 -7.32
C SER A 110 4.56 -3.14 -6.38
N PHE A 111 4.52 -3.38 -5.06
CA PHE A 111 5.27 -2.57 -4.11
C PHE A 111 6.78 -2.70 -4.35
N ASN A 112 7.29 -3.92 -4.51
CA ASN A 112 8.71 -4.16 -4.76
C ASN A 112 9.18 -3.46 -6.05
N GLN A 113 8.41 -3.58 -7.13
CA GLN A 113 8.70 -2.88 -8.40
C GLN A 113 8.71 -1.36 -8.23
N CYS A 114 7.77 -0.81 -7.45
CA CYS A 114 7.72 0.62 -7.17
C CYS A 114 8.95 1.08 -6.37
N VAL A 115 9.34 0.34 -5.34
CA VAL A 115 10.54 0.63 -4.54
C VAL A 115 11.81 0.58 -5.40
N GLU A 116 11.96 -0.45 -6.23
CA GLU A 116 13.10 -0.59 -7.15
C GLU A 116 13.15 0.55 -8.18
N TYR A 117 11.99 0.95 -8.73
CA TYR A 117 11.90 2.04 -9.68
C TYR A 117 12.44 3.37 -9.11
N TYR A 118 12.21 3.62 -7.82
CA TYR A 118 12.75 4.80 -7.13
C TYR A 118 14.18 4.61 -6.60
N GLY A 119 14.86 3.52 -6.97
CA GLY A 119 16.26 3.25 -6.62
C GLY A 119 16.48 2.77 -5.18
N GLU A 120 15.40 2.38 -4.49
CA GLU A 120 15.44 1.87 -3.13
C GLU A 120 15.48 0.33 -3.11
N THR A 121 15.81 -0.28 -1.96
CA THR A 121 15.86 -1.74 -1.83
C THR A 121 14.58 -2.29 -1.19
N PRO A 122 13.80 -3.17 -1.86
CA PRO A 122 12.54 -3.71 -1.31
C PRO A 122 12.70 -4.43 0.03
N ARG A 123 13.87 -5.01 0.30
CA ARG A 123 14.15 -5.70 1.58
C ARG A 123 14.30 -4.76 2.77
N THR A 124 14.58 -3.49 2.53
CA THR A 124 14.80 -2.49 3.59
C THR A 124 13.65 -1.49 3.70
N GLN A 125 12.73 -1.50 2.73
CA GLN A 125 11.58 -0.61 2.69
C GLN A 125 10.29 -1.34 3.06
N ASN A 126 9.40 -0.63 3.73
CA ASN A 126 8.01 -1.03 3.93
C ASN A 126 7.09 0.09 3.42
N PRO A 127 5.79 -0.18 3.17
CA PRO A 127 4.88 0.82 2.62
C PRO A 127 4.82 2.10 3.44
N SER A 128 4.80 2.00 4.77
CA SER A 128 4.77 3.15 5.66
C SER A 128 5.97 4.08 5.46
N ASN A 129 7.19 3.53 5.53
CA ASN A 129 8.41 4.28 5.33
C ASN A 129 8.46 4.88 3.92
N PHE A 130 8.22 4.07 2.90
CA PHE A 130 8.34 4.47 1.50
C PHE A 130 7.30 5.53 1.12
N PHE A 131 6.01 5.27 1.34
CA PHE A 131 4.94 6.19 0.94
C PHE A 131 4.87 7.45 1.81
N SER A 132 5.37 7.41 3.06
CA SER A 132 5.41 8.62 3.92
C SER A 132 6.23 9.75 3.31
N VAL A 133 7.27 9.44 2.53
CA VAL A 133 8.09 10.45 1.83
C VAL A 133 7.22 11.24 0.84
N PHE A 134 6.40 10.55 0.05
CA PHE A 134 5.49 11.18 -0.90
C PHE A 134 4.39 11.97 -0.20
N VAL A 135 3.81 11.43 0.89
CA VAL A 135 2.77 12.12 1.67
C VAL A 135 3.29 13.43 2.26
N LYS A 136 4.49 13.41 2.85
CA LYS A 136 5.13 14.63 3.38
C LYS A 136 5.44 15.61 2.26
N PHE A 137 5.97 15.14 1.14
CA PHE A 137 6.25 15.99 -0.02
C PHE A 137 4.97 16.65 -0.56
N GLN A 138 3.88 15.89 -0.75
CA GLN A 138 2.60 16.45 -1.18
C GLN A 138 2.11 17.54 -0.24
N ARG A 139 2.16 17.32 1.08
CA ARG A 139 1.77 18.33 2.07
C ARG A 139 2.65 19.57 2.00
N ALA A 140 3.96 19.40 1.91
CA ALA A 140 4.90 20.51 1.78
C ALA A 140 4.69 21.30 0.47
N TYR A 141 4.45 20.60 -0.64
CA TYR A 141 4.17 21.20 -1.95
C TYR A 141 2.89 22.04 -1.89
N GLN A 142 1.82 21.50 -1.30
CA GLN A 142 0.56 22.23 -1.13
C GLN A 142 0.72 23.46 -0.24
N GLN A 143 1.48 23.36 0.84
CA GLN A 143 1.75 24.51 1.70
C GLN A 143 2.49 25.61 0.94
N ALA A 144 3.59 25.25 0.25
CA ALA A 144 4.39 26.19 -0.54
C ALA A 144 3.64 26.80 -1.74
N ARG A 145 2.53 26.20 -2.17
CA ARG A 145 1.64 26.74 -3.21
C ARG A 145 0.67 27.79 -2.68
N ILE A 146 0.35 27.74 -1.39
CA ILE A 146 -0.63 28.64 -0.76
C ILE A 146 0.08 29.80 -0.03
N ASP A 147 1.30 29.58 0.47
CA ASP A 147 2.17 30.58 1.13
C ASP A 147 2.59 31.72 0.18
#